data_AF-A0A2S1WUV3-F1
#
_entry.id   AF-A0A2S1WUV3-F1
#
_cell.length_a   1.000
_cell.length_b   1.000
_cell.length_c   1.000
_cell.angle_alpha   90.00
_cell.angle_beta   90.00
_cell.angle_gamma   90.00
#
_symmetry.space_group_name_H-M   'P 1'
#
loop_
_entity.id
_entity.type
_entity.pdbx_description
1 polymer ?
#
loop_
_entity_poly.entity_id
_entity_poly.type
_entity_poly.pdbx_seq_one_letter_code
_entity_poly.pdbx_strand_id
1 'polypeptide(L)'
;NVKETGLQHVDHCVGNVGWNQMNPWVKFYEDVMGFRNILTFDDKDISTEYSALMSKVMSNGNGFVKTHPNSDQVSATVLVSYL
;
A
#
# COMPACT_ATOMS: atom_id res chain seq x y z
N ASN A 1 3.24 33.90 1.27
CA ASN A 1 2.67 33.37 2.52
C ASN A 1 1.92 32.08 2.21
N VAL A 2 2.55 30.93 2.45
CA VAL A 2 1.87 29.63 2.39
C VAL A 2 1.12 29.47 3.72
N LYS A 3 -0.20 29.24 3.66
CA LYS A 3 -1.00 28.95 4.86
C LYS A 3 -0.79 27.50 5.28
N GLU A 4 -0.80 27.28 6.59
CA GLU A 4 -0.71 25.93 7.16
C GLU A 4 -1.91 25.07 6.71
N THR A 5 -1.65 23.81 6.37
CA THR A 5 -2.63 22.90 5.75
C THR A 5 -3.28 21.93 6.73
N GLY A 6 -2.73 21.78 7.95
CA GLY A 6 -3.24 20.86 8.98
C GLY A 6 -2.99 19.37 8.73
N LEU A 7 -2.12 19.00 7.78
CA LEU A 7 -1.74 17.61 7.53
C LEU A 7 -0.81 17.10 8.64
N GLN A 8 -1.13 15.94 9.21
CA GLN A 8 -0.40 15.39 10.36
C GLN A 8 0.46 14.17 9.99
N HIS A 9 -0.12 13.19 9.30
CA HIS A 9 0.56 11.93 8.98
C HIS A 9 0.17 11.40 7.60
N VAL A 10 1.00 10.51 7.06
CA VAL A 10 0.68 9.71 5.87
C VAL A 10 0.01 8.42 6.32
N ASP A 11 -1.19 8.15 5.82
CA ASP A 11 -1.98 6.98 6.21
C ASP A 11 -1.58 5.70 5.46
N HIS A 12 -1.42 5.80 4.13
CA HIS A 12 -1.02 4.72 3.24
C HIS A 12 -0.38 5.27 1.97
N CYS A 13 0.29 4.39 1.21
CA CYS A 13 0.78 4.70 -0.12
C CYS A 13 0.34 3.64 -1.14
N VAL A 14 0.16 4.06 -2.39
CA VAL A 14 -0.25 3.20 -3.50
C VAL A 14 0.92 3.01 -4.46
N GLY A 15 1.32 1.77 -4.69
CA GLY A 15 2.32 1.37 -5.65
C GLY A 15 1.68 0.69 -6.85
N ASN A 16 1.67 1.37 -8.00
CA ASN A 16 1.25 0.76 -9.26
C ASN A 16 2.40 -0.06 -9.84
N VAL A 17 2.09 -1.29 -10.23
CA VAL A 17 3.08 -2.22 -10.76
C VAL A 17 2.69 -2.71 -12.15
N GLY A 18 3.67 -3.12 -12.94
CA GLY A 18 3.42 -3.65 -14.28
C GLY A 18 2.73 -5.01 -14.28
N TRP A 19 2.37 -5.48 -15.48
CA TRP A 19 1.80 -6.81 -15.70
C TRP A 19 2.64 -7.91 -15.03
N ASN A 20 1.96 -8.81 -14.32
CA ASN A 20 2.57 -9.93 -13.59
C ASN A 20 3.57 -9.55 -12.48
N GLN A 21 3.66 -8.26 -12.11
CA GLN A 21 4.57 -7.79 -11.06
C GLN A 21 3.94 -7.77 -9.66
N MET A 22 2.61 -7.93 -9.54
CA MET A 22 1.93 -7.86 -8.25
C MET A 22 2.47 -8.85 -7.22
N ASN A 23 2.55 -10.15 -7.57
CA ASN A 23 3.01 -11.18 -6.62
C ASN A 23 4.51 -11.04 -6.26
N PRO A 24 5.42 -10.71 -7.18
CA PRO A 24 6.80 -10.34 -6.82
C PRO A 24 6.90 -9.21 -5.79
N TRP A 25 6.12 -8.14 -5.94
CA TRP A 25 6.12 -7.01 -5.00
C TRP A 25 5.49 -7.37 -3.65
N VAL A 26 4.38 -8.11 -3.65
CA VAL A 26 3.78 -8.68 -2.42
C VAL A 26 4.83 -9.47 -1.66
N LYS A 27 5.54 -10.37 -2.35
CA LYS A 27 6.57 -11.21 -1.74
C LYS A 27 7.75 -10.40 -1.21
N PHE A 28 8.14 -9.32 -1.89
CA PHE A 28 9.14 -8.39 -1.37
C PHE A 28 8.69 -7.78 -0.03
N TYR A 29 7.45 -7.29 0.06
CA TYR A 29 6.91 -6.74 1.31
C TYR A 29 6.82 -7.80 2.42
N GLU A 30 6.49 -9.05 2.09
CA GLU A 30 6.46 -10.16 3.05
C GLU A 30 7.86 -10.55 3.53
N ASP A 31 8.77 -10.87 2.59
CA ASP A 31 10.07 -11.47 2.90
C ASP A 31 11.07 -10.46 3.48
N VAL A 32 11.05 -9.21 2.98
CA VAL A 32 12.04 -8.19 3.35
C VAL A 32 11.53 -7.30 4.48
N MET A 33 10.26 -6.90 4.43
CA MET A 33 9.68 -5.98 5.41
C MET A 33 8.84 -6.67 6.49
N GLY A 34 8.58 -7.96 6.36
CA GLY A 34 7.76 -8.72 7.31
C GLY A 34 6.27 -8.34 7.28
N PHE A 35 5.81 -7.73 6.20
CA PHE A 35 4.40 -7.36 6.05
C PHE A 35 3.57 -8.60 5.74
N ARG A 36 2.26 -8.48 5.88
CA ARG A 36 1.29 -9.50 5.54
C ARG A 36 0.22 -8.90 4.66
N ASN A 37 -0.27 -9.70 3.72
CA ASN A 37 -1.46 -9.35 2.97
C ASN A 37 -2.66 -9.36 3.94
N ILE A 38 -3.30 -8.20 4.14
CA ILE A 38 -4.43 -8.05 5.05
C ILE A 38 -5.77 -7.97 4.32
N LEU A 39 -5.78 -7.51 3.06
CA LEU A 39 -6.97 -7.35 2.23
C LEU A 39 -6.60 -7.50 0.76
N THR A 40 -7.51 -8.07 -0.03
CA THR A 40 -7.36 -8.22 -1.48
C THR A 40 -8.65 -7.76 -2.14
N PHE A 41 -8.51 -6.98 -3.20
CA PHE A 41 -9.58 -6.54 -4.08
C PHE A 41 -9.33 -7.12 -5.47
N ASP A 42 -10.33 -7.81 -6.01
CA ASP A 42 -10.26 -8.36 -7.36
C ASP A 42 -11.08 -7.53 -8.37
N ASP A 43 -11.09 -8.01 -9.62
CA ASP A 43 -11.80 -7.38 -10.73
C ASP A 43 -13.32 -7.34 -10.56
N LYS A 44 -13.88 -8.19 -9.70
CA LYS A 44 -15.31 -8.19 -9.35
C LYS A 44 -15.62 -7.18 -8.27
N ASP A 45 -14.64 -6.87 -7.43
CA ASP A 45 -14.75 -5.84 -6.40
C ASP A 45 -14.57 -4.43 -6.98
N ILE A 46 -13.64 -4.25 -7.93
CA ILE A 46 -13.31 -2.94 -8.51
C ILE A 46 -13.26 -3.03 -10.04
N SER A 47 -14.41 -2.83 -10.68
CA SER A 47 -14.50 -2.67 -12.14
C SER A 47 -15.49 -1.57 -12.54
N THR A 48 -15.18 -0.94 -13.67
CA THR A 48 -16.12 -0.16 -14.47
C THR A 48 -16.36 -0.89 -15.79
N GLU A 49 -17.25 -0.38 -16.64
CA GLU A 49 -17.46 -0.94 -17.98
C GLU A 49 -16.19 -1.06 -18.83
N TYR A 50 -15.15 -0.27 -18.51
CA TYR A 50 -13.95 -0.12 -19.36
C TYR A 50 -12.63 -0.51 -18.68
N SER A 51 -12.63 -0.88 -17.40
CA SER A 51 -11.40 -1.19 -16.66
C SER A 51 -11.68 -2.04 -15.42
N ALA A 52 -10.72 -2.88 -15.01
CA ALA A 52 -10.80 -3.60 -13.74
C ALA A 52 -9.46 -3.54 -13.01
N LEU A 53 -9.48 -3.16 -11.73
CA LEU A 53 -8.27 -3.01 -10.93
C LEU A 53 -8.15 -4.19 -9.96
N MET A 54 -6.98 -4.83 -9.95
CA MET A 54 -6.62 -5.78 -8.91
C MET A 54 -5.68 -5.12 -7.90
N SER A 55 -5.93 -5.36 -6.62
CA SER A 55 -5.15 -4.72 -5.57
C SER A 55 -4.94 -5.61 -4.35
N LYS A 56 -3.74 -5.52 -3.75
CA LYS A 56 -3.39 -6.21 -2.50
C LYS A 56 -2.84 -5.22 -1.48
N VAL A 57 -3.39 -5.28 -0.27
CA VAL A 57 -3.01 -4.42 0.84
C VAL A 57 -2.00 -5.14 1.73
N MET A 58 -0.79 -4.61 1.80
CA MET A 58 0.30 -5.15 2.62
C MET A 58 0.49 -4.28 3.87
N SER A 59 0.50 -4.90 5.06
CA SER A 59 0.70 -4.20 6.33
C SER A 59 1.51 -5.02 7.33
N ASN A 60 2.24 -4.36 8.23
CA ASN A 60 3.04 -5.03 9.25
C ASN A 60 2.24 -5.45 10.51
N GLY A 61 0.92 -5.39 10.48
CA GLY A 61 0.02 -5.90 11.53
C GLY A 61 -0.07 -5.03 12.79
N ASN A 62 0.93 -4.21 13.08
CA ASN A 62 0.92 -3.26 14.19
C ASN A 62 0.36 -1.89 13.78
N GLY A 63 0.05 -1.69 12.50
CA GLY A 63 -0.47 -0.43 11.96
C GLY A 63 0.57 0.69 11.93
N PHE A 64 1.87 0.38 12.05
CA PHE A 64 2.94 1.36 12.18
C PHE A 64 4.31 0.81 11.75
N VAL A 65 4.98 1.46 10.80
CA VAL A 65 6.36 1.25 10.36
C VAL A 65 7.16 2.52 10.54
N LYS A 66 8.39 2.36 11.04
CA LYS A 66 9.39 3.42 11.02
C LYS A 66 10.28 3.22 9.81
N THR A 67 10.25 4.18 8.89
CA THR A 67 11.19 4.19 7.76
C THR A 67 12.57 4.69 8.18
N HIS A 68 12.66 5.47 9.28
CA HIS A 68 13.90 5.94 9.89
C HIS A 68 13.82 5.94 11.44
N PRO A 69 14.96 5.82 12.17
CA PRO A 69 14.95 5.76 13.64
C PRO A 69 14.27 6.96 14.33
N ASN A 70 14.39 8.15 13.73
CA ASN A 70 13.87 9.41 14.25
C ASN A 70 12.54 9.86 13.62
N SER A 71 11.95 9.07 12.71
CA SER A 71 10.63 9.40 12.16
C SER A 71 9.53 8.93 13.10
N ASP A 72 8.41 9.66 13.08
CA ASP A 72 7.18 9.17 13.68
C ASP A 72 6.80 7.80 13.09
N GLN A 73 6.13 7.01 13.91
CA GLN A 73 5.56 5.74 13.49
C GLN A 73 4.42 6.04 12.51
N VAL A 74 4.55 5.61 11.26
CA VAL A 74 3.51 5.79 10.24
C VAL A 74 2.91 4.45 9.91
N SER A 75 1.60 4.30 9.86
CA SER A 75 0.97 3.13 9.24
C SER A 75 1.61 2.88 7.87
N ALA A 76 2.38 1.79 7.73
CA ALA A 76 2.77 1.33 6.41
C ALA A 76 1.73 0.33 5.96
N THR A 77 0.73 0.90 5.33
CA THR A 77 -0.19 0.17 4.49
C THR A 77 0.23 0.48 3.06
N VAL A 78 0.69 -0.55 2.33
CA VAL A 78 1.02 -0.43 0.90
C VAL A 78 -0.05 -1.12 0.09
N LEU A 79 -0.68 -0.35 -0.79
CA LEU A 79 -1.59 -0.88 -1.79
C LEU A 79 -0.79 -1.21 -3.05
N VAL A 80 -0.60 -2.49 -3.36
CA VAL A 80 0.01 -2.93 -4.63
C VAL A 80 -1.09 -3.13 -5.65
N SER A 81 -1.14 -2.27 -6.67
CA SER A 81 -2.24 -2.20 -7.62
C SER A 81 -1.79 -2.44 -9.07
N TYR A 82 -2.66 -3.11 -9.81
CA TYR A 82 -2.50 -3.44 -11.21
C TYR A 82 -3.84 -3.19 -11.94
N LEU A 83 -3.77 -2.59 -13.14
CA LEU A 83 -4.90 -2.02 -13.92
C LEU A 83 -5.41 -2.94 -15.02
#